data_AF-A0A0D0C293-F1
#
_entry.id   AF-A0A0D0C293-F1
#
_cell.length_a   1.000
_cell.length_b   1.000
_cell.length_c   1.000
_cell.angle_alpha   90.00
_cell.angle_beta   90.00
_cell.angle_gamma   90.00
#
_symmetry.space_group_name_H-M   'P 1'
#
loop_
_entity.id
_entity.type
_entity.pdbx_description
1 polymer ?
#
loop_
_entity_poly.entity_id
_entity_poly.type
_entity_poly.pdbx_seq_one_letter_code
_entity_poly.pdbx_strand_id
1 'polypeptide(L)'
;MTFWSQVPQLLDVQRKWGDAQRFLLQLPYSNDAAAIFGASMNALTWSGAVTASELLDWTHIWDLSQFASREWFIDSNLNVLVDAMYRRVLATDTMVRSWYGVKNTYFPTTILSAWRNRAQVDYGTAKDVTLLRNVGTALSEGLRSIGFLCHVNGKHWTSIMINPAMGRVYYGDSKRPIIP
;
A
#
# COMPACT_ATOMS: atom_id res chain seq x y z
N MET A 1 -21.26 -4.97 -20.88
CA MET A 1 -20.56 -6.04 -20.12
C MET A 1 -21.53 -7.21 -20.02
N THR A 2 -21.16 -8.40 -20.49
CA THR A 2 -22.08 -9.56 -20.55
C THR A 2 -21.94 -10.41 -19.30
N PHE A 3 -23.02 -11.06 -18.85
CA PHE A 3 -23.02 -12.00 -17.72
C PHE A 3 -21.85 -13.00 -17.77
N TRP A 4 -21.57 -13.53 -18.96
CA TRP A 4 -20.48 -14.47 -19.20
C TRP A 4 -19.07 -13.91 -18.98
N SER A 5 -18.86 -12.60 -19.15
CA SER A 5 -17.58 -11.97 -18.83
C SER A 5 -17.29 -11.87 -17.33
N GLN A 6 -18.32 -12.01 -16.48
CA GLN A 6 -18.17 -11.95 -15.03
C GLN A 6 -17.89 -13.32 -14.41
N VAL A 7 -18.35 -14.42 -15.04
CA VAL A 7 -18.19 -15.79 -14.52
C VAL A 7 -16.73 -16.13 -14.17
N PRO A 8 -15.71 -15.87 -15.02
CA PRO A 8 -14.32 -16.15 -14.67
C PRO A 8 -13.82 -15.35 -13.46
N GLN A 9 -14.29 -14.10 -13.31
CA GLN A 9 -13.92 -13.26 -12.17
C GLN A 9 -14.53 -13.82 -10.87
N LEU A 10 -15.79 -14.24 -10.89
CA LEU A 10 -16.44 -14.85 -9.73
C LEU A 10 -15.75 -16.15 -9.31
N LEU A 11 -15.32 -16.98 -10.26
CA LEU A 11 -14.57 -18.21 -10.00
C LEU A 11 -13.19 -17.93 -9.40
N ASP A 12 -12.46 -16.92 -9.90
CA ASP A 12 -11.18 -16.51 -9.33
C ASP A 12 -11.33 -16.01 -7.89
N VAL A 13 -12.36 -15.18 -7.63
CA VAL A 13 -12.68 -14.68 -6.30
C VAL A 13 -13.01 -15.83 -5.34
N GLN A 14 -13.86 -16.78 -5.75
CA GLN A 14 -14.19 -17.95 -4.93
C GLN A 14 -12.97 -18.81 -4.61
N ARG A 15 -12.08 -19.01 -5.60
CA ARG A 15 -10.83 -19.76 -5.40
C ARG A 15 -9.94 -19.09 -4.36
N LYS A 16 -9.66 -17.78 -4.52
CA LYS A 16 -8.84 -17.00 -3.58
C LYS A 16 -9.38 -17.07 -2.15
N TRP A 17 -10.70 -17.02 -2.00
CA TRP A 17 -11.36 -17.21 -0.71
C TRP A 17 -11.17 -18.60 -0.12
N GLY A 18 -11.36 -19.64 -0.93
CA GLY A 18 -11.12 -21.02 -0.50
C GLY A 18 -9.67 -21.28 -0.11
N ASP A 19 -8.70 -20.64 -0.79
CA ASP A 19 -7.29 -20.67 -0.40
C ASP A 19 -7.06 -19.94 0.93
N ALA A 20 -7.65 -18.76 1.09
CA ALA A 20 -7.51 -17.96 2.30
C ALA A 20 -8.04 -18.67 3.55
N GLN A 21 -9.23 -19.26 3.44
CA GLN A 21 -9.82 -20.02 4.54
C GLN A 21 -8.96 -21.24 4.92
N ARG A 22 -8.44 -21.98 3.92
CA ARG A 22 -7.54 -23.11 4.16
C ARG A 22 -6.26 -22.68 4.86
N PHE A 23 -5.70 -21.55 4.48
CA PHE A 23 -4.52 -20.99 5.13
C PHE A 23 -4.80 -20.62 6.59
N LEU A 24 -5.90 -19.92 6.89
CA LEU A 24 -6.26 -19.54 8.25
C LEU A 24 -6.45 -20.76 9.16
N LEU A 25 -7.06 -21.84 8.64
CA LEU A 25 -7.23 -23.11 9.36
C LEU A 25 -5.90 -23.82 9.67
N GLN A 26 -4.82 -23.49 8.95
CA GLN A 26 -3.49 -24.05 9.19
C GLN A 26 -2.67 -23.23 10.19
N LEU A 27 -3.12 -22.03 10.56
CA LEU A 27 -2.45 -21.24 11.58
C LEU A 27 -2.67 -21.89 12.95
N PRO A 28 -1.64 -21.94 13.83
CA PRO A 28 -1.79 -22.55 15.14
C PRO A 28 -2.96 -21.90 15.91
N TYR A 29 -3.81 -22.76 16.48
CA TYR A 29 -5.15 -22.52 17.07
C TYR A 29 -5.25 -21.44 18.18
N SER A 30 -4.19 -20.68 18.47
CA SER A 30 -4.17 -19.63 19.50
C SER A 30 -4.29 -18.20 18.95
N ASN A 31 -4.51 -18.00 17.65
CA ASN A 31 -4.62 -16.66 17.08
C ASN A 31 -6.10 -16.23 17.00
N ASP A 32 -6.61 -15.66 18.10
CA ASP A 32 -7.89 -14.93 18.11
C ASP A 32 -7.98 -13.96 16.92
N ALA A 33 -6.85 -13.36 16.52
CA ALA A 33 -6.76 -12.50 15.34
C ALA A 33 -7.12 -13.21 14.01
N ALA A 34 -6.74 -14.48 13.83
CA ALA A 34 -7.08 -15.25 12.63
C ALA A 34 -8.56 -15.62 12.60
N ALA A 35 -9.14 -15.97 13.77
CA ALA A 35 -10.57 -16.23 13.92
C ALA A 35 -11.40 -14.97 13.69
N ILE A 36 -11.00 -13.83 14.28
CA ILE A 36 -11.63 -12.52 14.07
C ILE A 36 -11.54 -12.13 12.60
N PHE A 37 -10.37 -12.23 11.97
CA PHE A 37 -10.20 -11.91 10.56
C PHE A 37 -11.12 -12.78 9.67
N GLY A 38 -11.13 -14.10 9.89
CA GLY A 38 -12.02 -15.01 9.17
C GLY A 38 -13.51 -14.64 9.33
N ALA A 39 -13.94 -14.35 10.56
CA ALA A 39 -15.32 -13.94 10.84
C ALA A 39 -15.67 -12.59 10.19
N SER A 40 -14.78 -11.60 10.27
CA SER A 40 -14.96 -10.29 9.63
C SER A 40 -15.04 -10.42 8.11
N MET A 41 -14.19 -11.25 7.50
CA MET A 41 -14.22 -11.44 6.04
C MET A 41 -15.48 -12.16 5.56
N ASN A 42 -15.96 -13.17 6.31
CA ASN A 42 -17.21 -13.86 6.00
C ASN A 42 -18.46 -12.96 6.06
N ALA A 43 -18.39 -11.85 6.80
CA ALA A 43 -19.47 -10.88 6.91
C ALA A 43 -19.50 -9.86 5.76
N LEU A 44 -18.44 -9.78 4.93
CA LEU A 44 -18.34 -8.80 3.85
C LEU A 44 -19.01 -9.28 2.56
N THR A 45 -19.65 -8.36 1.84
CA THR A 45 -20.20 -8.64 0.51
C THR A 45 -19.08 -8.74 -0.52
N TRP A 46 -18.77 -9.97 -0.91
CA TRP A 46 -17.72 -10.33 -1.87
C TRP A 46 -17.62 -9.49 -3.15
N SER A 47 -18.72 -9.02 -3.73
CA SER A 47 -18.71 -8.19 -4.95
C SER A 47 -18.49 -6.69 -4.69
N GLY A 48 -18.40 -6.29 -3.43
CA GLY A 48 -18.19 -4.92 -3.03
C GLY A 48 -16.73 -4.50 -3.12
N ALA A 49 -16.54 -3.20 -2.99
CA ALA A 49 -15.25 -2.62 -2.67
C ALA A 49 -15.36 -1.94 -1.31
N VAL A 50 -14.28 -2.02 -0.54
CA VAL A 50 -14.17 -1.26 0.69
C VAL A 50 -13.52 0.06 0.29
N THR A 51 -14.35 1.06 0.03
CA THR A 51 -14.01 2.41 0.47
C THR A 51 -14.28 2.42 1.96
N ALA A 52 -13.34 1.96 2.78
CA ALA A 52 -13.35 2.52 4.11
C ALA A 52 -13.25 4.03 3.86
N SER A 53 -14.09 4.85 4.48
CA SER A 53 -14.07 6.33 4.42
C SER A 53 -12.75 6.94 4.93
N GLU A 54 -11.74 6.08 5.01
CA GLU A 54 -10.64 5.95 5.92
C GLU A 54 -9.60 4.99 5.30
N LEU A 55 -9.62 4.70 4.01
CA LEU A 55 -8.47 4.12 3.33
C LEU A 55 -8.04 5.10 2.24
N LEU A 56 -6.73 5.33 2.13
CA LEU A 56 -6.16 6.22 1.10
C LEU A 56 -6.41 5.71 -0.34
N ASP A 57 -6.82 4.45 -0.48
CA ASP A 57 -7.05 3.81 -1.76
C ASP A 57 -8.30 2.94 -1.74
N TRP A 58 -8.91 2.79 -2.90
CA TRP A 58 -10.02 1.88 -3.12
C TRP A 58 -9.48 0.46 -3.22
N THR A 59 -10.03 -0.47 -2.44
CA THR A 59 -9.59 -1.87 -2.47
C THR A 59 -10.78 -2.80 -2.61
N HIS A 60 -10.71 -3.72 -3.56
CA HIS A 60 -11.72 -4.76 -3.69
C HIS A 60 -11.68 -5.70 -2.49
N ILE A 61 -12.85 -6.16 -2.03
CA ILE A 61 -12.94 -7.05 -0.86
C ILE A 61 -12.19 -8.36 -1.09
N TRP A 62 -12.19 -8.87 -2.32
CA TRP A 62 -11.47 -10.10 -2.64
C TRP A 62 -9.95 -9.94 -2.60
N ASP A 63 -9.40 -8.75 -2.81
CA ASP A 63 -7.95 -8.53 -2.70
C ASP A 63 -7.48 -8.69 -1.25
N LEU A 64 -8.34 -8.38 -0.27
CA LEU A 64 -8.05 -8.58 1.15
C LEU A 64 -7.82 -10.05 1.51
N SER A 65 -8.33 -11.00 0.72
CA SER A 65 -8.07 -12.43 0.94
C SER A 65 -6.58 -12.78 0.87
N GLN A 66 -5.77 -11.98 0.16
CA GLN A 66 -4.32 -12.20 0.08
C GLN A 66 -3.61 -12.06 1.43
N PHE A 67 -4.14 -11.29 2.38
CA PHE A 67 -3.59 -11.22 3.75
C PHE A 67 -3.62 -12.57 4.47
N ALA A 68 -4.50 -13.46 4.04
CA ALA A 68 -4.63 -14.81 4.52
C ALA A 68 -4.17 -15.82 3.47
N SER A 69 -3.22 -15.50 2.59
CA SER A 69 -2.72 -16.45 1.59
C SER A 69 -1.19 -16.48 1.56
N ARG A 70 -0.63 -17.36 0.72
CA ARG A 70 0.80 -17.39 0.39
C ARG A 70 1.13 -16.62 -0.88
N GLU A 71 0.16 -15.95 -1.47
CA GLU A 71 0.37 -15.15 -2.67
C GLU A 71 1.19 -13.89 -2.35
N TRP A 72 1.83 -13.33 -3.37
CA TRP A 72 2.46 -12.03 -3.25
C TRP A 72 1.39 -10.96 -3.09
N PHE A 73 1.58 -10.06 -2.13
CA PHE A 73 0.75 -8.87 -2.03
C PHE A 73 0.84 -8.01 -3.29
N ILE A 74 -0.32 -7.58 -3.75
CA ILE A 74 -0.46 -6.56 -4.78
C ILE A 74 -0.47 -5.16 -4.16
N ASP A 75 -0.40 -4.14 -5.03
CA ASP A 75 -0.41 -2.72 -4.68
C ASP A 75 -1.52 -2.35 -3.68
N SER A 76 -2.75 -2.80 -3.93
CA SER A 76 -3.90 -2.50 -3.07
C SER A 76 -3.72 -3.04 -1.65
N ASN A 77 -3.24 -4.28 -1.47
CA ASN A 77 -2.95 -4.83 -0.15
C ASN A 77 -1.92 -4.01 0.61
N LEU A 78 -0.86 -3.58 -0.09
CA LEU A 78 0.19 -2.80 0.53
C LEU A 78 -0.26 -1.39 0.87
N ASN A 79 -1.07 -0.75 0.03
CA ASN A 79 -1.66 0.55 0.32
C ASN A 79 -2.56 0.46 1.57
N VAL A 80 -3.38 -0.59 1.70
CA VAL A 80 -4.19 -0.85 2.90
C VAL A 80 -3.32 -1.03 4.14
N LEU A 81 -2.29 -1.89 4.04
CA LEU A 81 -1.39 -2.18 5.17
C LEU A 81 -0.67 -0.92 5.64
N VAL A 82 -0.12 -0.15 4.70
CA VAL A 82 0.62 1.08 4.96
C VAL A 82 -0.27 2.15 5.58
N ASP A 83 -1.49 2.32 5.07
CA ASP A 83 -2.44 3.29 5.64
C ASP A 83 -2.88 2.88 7.06
N ALA A 84 -3.19 1.59 7.28
CA ALA A 84 -3.55 1.07 8.60
C ALA A 84 -2.42 1.28 9.63
N MET A 85 -1.18 0.98 9.24
CA MET A 85 0.00 1.22 10.10
C MET A 85 0.16 2.71 10.38
N TYR A 86 0.10 3.55 9.35
CA TYR A 86 0.26 5.00 9.50
C TYR A 86 -0.80 5.57 10.44
N ARG A 87 -2.08 5.23 10.25
CA ARG A 87 -3.18 5.62 11.15
C ARG A 87 -2.98 5.18 12.57
N ARG A 88 -2.52 3.94 12.78
CA ARG A 88 -2.24 3.44 14.13
C ARG A 88 -1.18 4.30 14.81
N VAL A 89 -0.12 4.66 14.08
CA VAL A 89 0.92 5.55 14.61
C VAL A 89 0.35 6.95 14.90
N LEU A 90 -0.48 7.50 14.01
CA LEU A 90 -1.12 8.81 14.22
C LEU A 90 -2.05 8.83 15.45
N ALA A 91 -2.73 7.72 15.72
CA ALA A 91 -3.60 7.58 16.89
C ALA A 91 -2.80 7.51 18.20
N THR A 92 -1.54 7.08 18.15
CA THR A 92 -0.67 6.95 19.32
C THR A 92 0.30 8.12 19.50
N ASP A 93 0.63 8.85 18.44
CA ASP A 93 1.60 9.94 18.46
C ASP A 93 1.19 11.08 17.50
N THR A 94 0.76 12.19 18.09
CA THR A 94 0.32 13.38 17.34
C THR A 94 1.47 14.16 16.72
N MET A 95 2.71 14.01 17.22
CA MET A 95 3.91 14.61 16.63
C MET A 95 4.26 13.92 15.31
N VAL A 96 3.98 12.62 15.19
CA VAL A 96 4.21 11.91 13.93
C VAL A 96 3.36 12.49 12.79
N ARG A 97 2.16 12.98 13.10
CA ARG A 97 1.24 13.55 12.10
C ARG A 97 1.79 14.75 11.36
N SER A 98 2.55 15.60 12.04
CA SER A 98 3.11 16.82 11.45
C SER A 98 4.47 16.59 10.80
N TRP A 99 5.18 15.53 11.19
CA TRP A 99 6.56 15.29 10.77
C TRP A 99 6.71 14.24 9.68
N TYR A 100 5.77 13.31 9.55
CA TYR A 100 5.92 12.18 8.63
C TYR A 100 4.76 12.11 7.66
N GLY A 101 5.07 11.90 6.39
CA GLY A 101 4.12 11.63 5.32
C GLY A 101 4.31 10.22 4.81
N VAL A 102 3.21 9.60 4.40
CA VAL A 102 3.24 8.28 3.76
C VAL A 102 2.56 8.37 2.40
N LYS A 103 3.18 7.78 1.38
CA LYS A 103 2.64 7.73 0.02
C LYS A 103 2.42 6.28 -0.41
N ASN A 104 1.44 6.11 -1.30
CA ASN A 104 1.05 4.83 -1.86
C ASN A 104 2.11 4.26 -2.81
N THR A 105 1.90 3.03 -3.26
CA THR A 105 2.79 2.29 -4.18
C THR A 105 2.94 2.95 -5.56
N TYR A 106 2.08 3.89 -5.93
CA TYR A 106 2.15 4.64 -7.19
C TYR A 106 3.07 5.87 -7.13
N PHE A 107 3.48 6.28 -5.93
CA PHE A 107 4.37 7.43 -5.78
C PHE A 107 5.76 7.25 -6.44
N PRO A 108 6.44 6.09 -6.32
CA PRO A 108 7.69 5.84 -7.04
C PRO A 108 7.58 6.00 -8.56
N THR A 109 6.50 5.53 -9.18
CA THR A 109 6.32 5.62 -10.63
C THR A 109 6.11 7.07 -11.06
N THR A 110 5.47 7.88 -10.23
CA THR A 110 5.35 9.34 -10.42
C THR A 110 6.73 10.01 -10.42
N ILE A 111 7.58 9.69 -9.43
CA ILE A 111 8.97 10.21 -9.37
C ILE A 111 9.76 9.81 -10.62
N LEU A 112 9.74 8.52 -10.97
CA LEU A 112 10.48 7.98 -12.11
C LEU A 112 10.02 8.60 -13.43
N SER A 113 8.72 8.78 -13.62
CA SER A 113 8.15 9.42 -14.80
C SER A 113 8.61 10.88 -14.92
N ALA A 114 8.51 11.65 -13.83
CA ALA A 114 8.97 13.04 -13.81
C ALA A 114 10.47 13.14 -14.08
N TRP A 115 11.28 12.27 -13.48
CA TRP A 115 12.73 12.25 -13.72
C TRP A 115 13.07 11.94 -15.17
N ARG A 116 12.42 10.94 -15.78
CA ARG A 116 12.65 10.57 -17.20
C ARG A 116 12.30 11.72 -18.14
N ASN A 117 11.25 12.47 -17.83
CA ASN A 117 10.73 13.55 -18.67
C ASN A 117 11.23 14.95 -18.26
N ARG A 118 12.17 15.05 -17.33
CA ARG A 118 12.64 16.33 -16.74
C ARG A 118 13.19 17.35 -17.73
N ALA A 119 13.63 16.91 -18.91
CA ALA A 119 14.12 17.80 -19.96
C ALA A 119 12.99 18.45 -20.77
N GLN A 120 11.77 17.90 -20.70
CA GLN A 120 10.61 18.31 -21.49
C GLN A 120 9.49 18.88 -20.63
N VAL A 121 9.50 18.58 -19.33
CA VAL A 121 8.44 18.95 -18.38
C VAL A 121 8.96 20.03 -17.44
N ASP A 122 8.31 21.20 -17.47
CA ASP A 122 8.55 22.25 -16.48
C ASP A 122 7.98 21.83 -15.12
N TYR A 123 8.87 21.66 -14.14
CA TYR A 123 8.49 21.32 -12.78
C TYR A 123 7.52 22.34 -12.17
N GLY A 124 7.69 23.63 -12.48
CA GLY A 124 6.94 24.73 -11.87
C GLY A 124 5.47 24.82 -12.29
N THR A 125 5.12 24.33 -13.48
CA THR A 125 3.79 24.55 -14.07
C THR A 125 3.08 23.28 -14.52
N ALA A 126 3.79 22.20 -14.83
CA ALA A 126 3.18 21.01 -15.42
C ALA A 126 2.21 20.30 -14.45
N LYS A 127 1.11 19.80 -15.01
CA LYS A 127 0.09 19.06 -14.25
C LYS A 127 0.61 17.71 -13.76
N ASP A 128 1.39 17.01 -14.57
CA ASP A 128 1.86 15.65 -14.30
C ASP A 128 2.80 15.55 -13.09
N VAL A 129 3.38 16.68 -12.66
CA VAL A 129 4.27 16.78 -11.49
C VAL A 129 3.59 17.45 -10.28
N THR A 130 2.28 17.70 -10.34
CA THR A 130 1.54 18.38 -9.25
C THR A 130 1.68 17.63 -7.92
N LEU A 131 1.59 16.29 -7.94
CA LEU A 131 1.77 15.49 -6.73
C LEU A 131 3.18 15.65 -6.13
N LEU A 132 4.22 15.70 -6.97
CA LEU A 132 5.60 15.90 -6.54
C LEU A 132 5.81 17.31 -6.00
N ARG A 133 5.24 18.33 -6.66
CA ARG A 133 5.24 19.70 -6.18
C ARG A 133 4.59 19.82 -4.80
N ASN A 134 3.40 19.28 -4.61
CA ASN A 134 2.70 19.31 -3.33
C ASN A 134 3.52 18.64 -2.21
N VAL A 135 4.22 17.55 -2.55
CA VAL A 135 5.16 16.91 -1.65
C VAL A 135 6.35 17.81 -1.32
N GLY A 136 6.97 18.44 -2.33
CA GLY A 136 8.07 19.37 -2.14
C GLY A 136 7.67 20.56 -1.27
N THR A 137 6.49 21.13 -1.51
CA THR A 137 5.91 22.19 -0.68
C THR A 137 5.74 21.73 0.77
N ALA A 138 5.11 20.58 1.01
CA ALA A 138 4.94 20.06 2.37
C ALA A 138 6.29 19.84 3.08
N LEU A 139 7.32 19.34 2.38
CA LEU A 139 8.67 19.21 2.91
C LEU A 139 9.29 20.57 3.26
N SER A 140 9.08 21.59 2.43
CA SER A 140 9.55 22.96 2.71
C SER A 140 8.82 23.62 3.88
N GLU A 141 7.57 23.23 4.14
CA GLU A 141 6.72 23.75 5.22
C GLU A 141 6.91 23.02 6.56
N GLY A 142 7.82 22.04 6.63
CA GLY A 142 8.21 21.39 7.87
C GLY A 142 7.93 19.89 7.97
N LEU A 143 7.39 19.26 6.92
CA LEU A 143 7.32 17.81 6.84
C LEU A 143 8.75 17.24 6.83
N ARG A 144 9.10 16.46 7.85
CA ARG A 144 10.47 15.99 8.06
C ARG A 144 10.83 14.79 7.20
N SER A 145 9.86 13.94 6.87
CA SER A 145 10.14 12.73 6.10
C SER A 145 8.94 12.22 5.33
N ILE A 146 9.20 11.52 4.22
CA ILE A 146 8.19 10.81 3.45
C ILE A 146 8.61 9.37 3.24
N GLY A 147 7.74 8.44 3.61
CA GLY A 147 7.89 7.00 3.37
C GLY A 147 6.98 6.49 2.27
N PHE A 148 7.43 5.51 1.49
CA PHE A 148 6.63 4.81 0.50
C PHE A 148 7.21 3.44 0.16
N LEU A 149 6.39 2.57 -0.42
CA LEU A 149 6.82 1.26 -0.92
C LEU A 149 7.09 1.32 -2.42
N CYS A 150 8.04 0.52 -2.88
CA CYS A 150 8.46 0.42 -4.27
C CYS A 150 8.51 -1.03 -4.72
N HIS A 151 7.89 -1.31 -5.87
CA HIS A 151 7.95 -2.61 -6.51
C HIS A 151 9.18 -2.71 -7.42
N VAL A 152 10.16 -3.50 -7.01
CA VAL A 152 11.42 -3.69 -7.74
C VAL A 152 11.26 -4.83 -8.74
N ASN A 153 11.37 -4.50 -10.03
CA ASN A 153 11.37 -5.45 -11.16
C ASN A 153 10.16 -6.40 -11.19
N GLY A 154 9.02 -6.01 -10.62
CA GLY A 154 7.82 -6.83 -10.59
C GLY A 154 7.92 -8.09 -9.71
N LYS A 155 8.91 -8.16 -8.80
CA LYS A 155 9.25 -9.39 -8.06
C LYS A 155 9.41 -9.21 -6.55
N HIS A 156 9.51 -7.98 -6.07
CA HIS A 156 9.86 -7.72 -4.68
C HIS A 156 9.48 -6.30 -4.25
N TRP A 157 8.93 -6.19 -3.05
CA TRP A 157 8.58 -4.91 -2.42
C TRP A 157 9.69 -4.44 -1.50
N THR A 158 10.07 -3.17 -1.64
CA THR A 158 11.07 -2.49 -0.82
C THR A 158 10.47 -1.22 -0.24
N SER A 159 11.02 -0.73 0.87
CA SER A 159 10.61 0.55 1.46
C SER A 159 11.68 1.61 1.23
N ILE A 160 11.23 2.84 0.97
CA ILE A 160 12.08 4.02 0.84
C ILE A 160 11.54 5.09 1.77
N MET A 161 12.45 5.75 2.50
CA MET A 161 12.12 6.91 3.30
C MET A 161 13.09 8.04 2.98
N ILE A 162 12.55 9.19 2.59
CA ILE A 162 13.31 10.39 2.27
C ILE A 162 13.20 11.33 3.47
N ASN A 163 14.34 11.72 4.05
CA ASN A 163 14.42 12.68 5.14
C ASN A 163 15.33 13.85 4.73
N PRO A 164 14.76 14.91 4.12
CA PRO A 164 15.54 16.05 3.67
C PRO A 164 16.14 16.85 4.83
N ALA A 165 15.49 16.88 5.99
CA ALA A 165 16.01 17.57 7.17
C ALA A 165 17.36 16.99 7.65
N MET A 166 17.57 15.70 7.43
CA MET A 166 18.84 15.01 7.71
C MET A 166 19.72 14.82 6.47
N GLY A 167 19.27 15.23 5.27
CA GLY A 167 19.93 14.95 4.01
C GLY A 167 20.11 13.45 3.72
N ARG A 168 19.17 12.61 4.16
CA ARG A 168 19.27 11.14 4.09
C ARG A 168 18.13 10.49 3.34
N VAL A 169 18.44 9.39 2.67
CA VAL A 169 17.47 8.44 2.13
C VAL A 169 17.74 7.09 2.79
N TYR A 170 16.72 6.54 3.44
CA TYR A 170 16.75 5.20 4.03
C TYR A 170 16.10 4.22 3.05
N TYR A 171 16.67 3.02 2.99
CA TYR A 171 16.24 1.95 2.10
C TYR A 171 16.08 0.65 2.91
N GLY A 172 14.89 0.06 2.86
CA GLY A 172 14.59 -1.23 3.47
C GLY A 172 14.30 -2.28 2.41
N ASP A 173 15.08 -3.36 2.42
CA ASP A 173 14.92 -4.51 1.53
C ASP A 173 15.07 -5.78 2.39
N SER A 174 14.02 -6.60 2.45
CA SER A 174 14.03 -7.81 3.27
C SER A 174 14.77 -8.98 2.62
N LYS A 175 15.10 -8.89 1.32
CA LYS A 175 15.93 -9.87 0.59
C LYS A 175 17.42 -9.51 0.63
N ARG A 176 17.77 -8.30 1.04
CA ARG A 176 19.16 -7.88 1.22
C ARG A 176 19.43 -7.60 2.70
N PRO A 177 20.17 -8.46 3.41
CA PRO A 177 20.58 -8.13 4.76
C PRO A 177 21.35 -6.80 4.71
N ILE A 178 21.02 -5.88 5.63
CA ILE A 178 21.76 -4.64 5.81
C ILE A 178 23.17 -5.06 6.20
N ILE A 179 24.12 -4.96 5.27
CA ILE A 179 25.54 -5.11 5.60
C ILE A 179 25.92 -3.80 6.32
N PRO A 180 26.37 -3.86 7.58
CA PRO A 180 26.77 -2.67 8.35
C PRO A 180 27.85 -1.85 7.66
#